data_AF-A0A3D2PZB6-F1
#
_entry.id   AF-A0A3D2PZB6-F1
#
_cell.length_a   1.000
_cell.length_b   1.000
_cell.length_c   1.000
_cell.angle_alpha   90.00
_cell.angle_beta   90.00
_cell.angle_gamma   90.00
#
_symmetry.space_group_name_H-M   'P 1'
#
loop_
_entity.id
_entity.type
_entity.pdbx_description
1 polymer ?
#
loop_
_entity_poly.entity_id
_entity_poly.type
_entity_poly.pdbx_seq_one_letter_code
_entity_poly.pdbx_strand_id
1 'polypeptide(L)'
;MKFELKKDLIKHELGDFARLIESQEGDLKLSELSFDEHLEYLLEALVSERENRLINRLIKGANFKYPMASIESLDFDARQIKKNTLLNLATMGFVKNATNLIITGPTGAGKTYLSCALGIEACKQTYRVCYIRMPDLMRNFENHRDDLRELTKYRKK
;
A
#
# COMPACT_ATOMS: atom_id res chain seq x y z
N MET A 1 23.78 -22.06 1.14
CA MET A 1 22.82 -22.81 2.00
C MET A 1 22.62 -24.24 1.48
N LYS A 2 22.46 -25.26 2.35
CA LYS A 2 22.18 -26.66 1.92
C LYS A 2 20.85 -26.73 1.15
N PHE A 3 20.82 -27.41 0.00
CA PHE A 3 19.66 -27.50 -0.89
C PHE A 3 18.40 -28.07 -0.21
N GLU A 4 18.54 -29.05 0.68
CA GLU A 4 17.45 -29.59 1.51
C GLU A 4 16.75 -28.51 2.34
N LEU A 5 17.53 -27.68 3.04
CA LEU A 5 17.02 -26.65 3.94
C LEU A 5 16.18 -25.61 3.18
N LYS A 6 16.62 -25.24 1.97
CA LYS A 6 15.88 -24.33 1.08
C LYS A 6 14.52 -24.88 0.71
N LYS A 7 14.46 -26.17 0.36
CA LYS A 7 13.23 -26.85 -0.06
C LYS A 7 12.23 -26.94 1.09
N ASP A 8 12.71 -27.22 2.30
CA ASP A 8 11.87 -27.26 3.50
C ASP A 8 11.33 -25.89 3.88
N LEU A 9 12.17 -24.83 3.84
CA LEU A 9 11.72 -23.46 4.08
C LEU A 9 10.61 -23.03 3.11
N ILE A 10 10.76 -23.34 1.82
CA ILE A 10 9.72 -23.03 0.83
C ILE A 10 8.43 -23.80 1.11
N LYS A 11 8.53 -25.08 1.51
CA LYS A 11 7.37 -25.92 1.86
C LYS A 11 6.59 -25.38 3.07
N HIS A 12 7.27 -24.70 3.98
CA HIS A 12 6.68 -24.11 5.19
C HIS A 12 6.32 -22.62 5.04
N GLU A 13 6.12 -22.11 3.82
CA GLU A 13 5.76 -20.70 3.55
C GLU A 13 6.83 -19.67 3.99
N LEU A 14 8.09 -20.13 4.17
CA LEU A 14 9.26 -19.32 4.53
C LEU A 14 10.20 -19.11 3.33
N GLY A 15 9.66 -19.10 2.11
CA GLY A 15 10.43 -18.90 0.90
C GLY A 15 11.06 -17.50 0.79
N ASP A 16 10.50 -16.50 1.47
CA ASP A 16 11.10 -15.19 1.68
C ASP A 16 12.34 -15.24 2.57
N PHE A 17 12.26 -15.97 3.67
CA PHE A 17 13.39 -16.18 4.58
C PHE A 17 14.58 -16.82 3.87
N ALA A 18 14.33 -17.83 3.04
CA ALA A 18 15.36 -18.48 2.21
C ALA A 18 16.07 -17.48 1.27
N ARG A 19 15.32 -16.59 0.62
CA ARG A 19 15.89 -15.54 -0.25
C ARG A 19 16.73 -14.53 0.52
N LEU A 20 16.28 -14.17 1.72
CA LEU A 20 16.95 -13.18 2.54
C LEU A 20 18.30 -13.72 3.04
N ILE A 21 18.34 -14.96 3.50
CA ILE A 21 19.58 -15.65 3.87
C ILE A 21 20.55 -15.67 2.67
N GLU A 22 20.08 -16.03 1.47
CA GLU A 22 20.90 -16.05 0.27
C GLU A 22 21.46 -14.67 -0.10
N SER A 23 20.66 -13.61 0.07
CA SER A 23 21.12 -12.25 -0.20
C SER A 23 22.21 -11.76 0.77
N GLN A 24 22.32 -12.39 1.93
CA GLN A 24 23.27 -12.07 2.98
C GLN A 24 24.49 -13.00 3.00
N GLU A 25 24.47 -14.10 2.22
CA GLU A 25 25.63 -14.99 2.07
C GLU A 25 26.79 -14.22 1.41
N GLY A 26 27.78 -13.83 2.23
CA GLY A 26 28.98 -13.11 1.79
C GLY A 26 29.09 -11.68 2.32
N ASP A 27 28.14 -11.20 3.12
CA ASP A 27 28.20 -9.87 3.72
C ASP A 27 29.16 -9.87 4.93
N LEU A 28 30.37 -9.35 4.74
CA LEU A 28 31.45 -9.31 5.74
C LEU A 28 31.06 -8.61 7.06
N LYS A 29 30.07 -7.71 7.01
CA LYS A 29 29.56 -7.02 8.21
C LYS A 29 28.71 -7.93 9.10
N LEU A 30 28.10 -8.96 8.55
CA LEU A 30 27.27 -9.89 9.30
C LEU A 30 28.09 -10.97 10.01
N SER A 31 29.34 -11.20 9.59
CA SER A 31 30.23 -12.17 10.23
C SER A 31 30.82 -11.72 11.57
N GLU A 32 30.74 -10.41 11.89
CA GLU A 32 31.17 -9.85 13.18
C GLU A 32 30.04 -9.84 14.22
N LEU A 33 28.80 -10.09 13.81
CA LEU A 33 27.64 -10.13 14.68
C LEU A 33 27.57 -11.46 15.43
N SER A 34 27.06 -11.42 16.66
CA SER A 34 26.62 -12.63 17.34
C SER A 34 25.46 -13.29 16.56
N PHE A 35 25.23 -14.58 16.83
CA PHE A 35 24.10 -15.29 16.23
C PHE A 35 22.76 -14.61 16.50
N ASP A 36 22.56 -14.11 17.72
CA ASP A 36 21.32 -13.45 18.12
C ASP A 36 21.12 -12.13 17.37
N GLU A 37 22.16 -11.30 17.24
CA GLU A 37 22.10 -10.04 16.48
C GLU A 37 21.85 -10.29 14.98
N HIS A 38 22.48 -11.33 14.40
CA HIS A 38 22.22 -11.69 13.01
C HIS A 38 20.78 -12.18 12.82
N LEU A 39 20.26 -12.98 13.76
CA LEU A 39 18.89 -13.45 13.74
C LEU A 39 17.88 -12.29 13.85
N GLU A 40 18.12 -11.34 14.75
CA GLU A 40 17.29 -10.12 14.87
C GLU A 40 17.26 -9.34 13.55
N TYR A 41 18.43 -9.11 12.95
CA TYR A 41 18.53 -8.42 11.66
C TYR A 41 17.76 -9.14 10.53
N LEU A 42 17.91 -10.47 10.45
CA LEU A 42 17.16 -11.30 9.50
C LEU A 42 15.64 -11.21 9.71
N LEU A 43 15.19 -11.22 10.96
CA LEU A 43 13.78 -11.12 11.29
C LEU A 43 13.21 -9.75 10.93
N GLU A 44 13.90 -8.66 11.24
CA GLU A 44 13.48 -7.30 10.87
C GLU A 44 13.34 -7.13 9.36
N ALA A 45 14.33 -7.60 8.60
CA ALA A 45 14.30 -7.53 7.16
C ALA A 45 13.18 -8.40 6.55
N LEU A 46 12.89 -9.57 7.13
CA LEU A 46 11.76 -10.41 6.72
C LEU A 46 10.41 -9.73 6.99
N VAL A 47 10.23 -9.15 8.18
CA VAL A 47 9.00 -8.42 8.54
C VAL A 47 8.77 -7.27 7.56
N SER A 48 9.81 -6.46 7.34
CA SER A 48 9.77 -5.35 6.38
C SER A 48 9.44 -5.80 4.96
N GLU A 49 10.03 -6.91 4.48
CA GLU A 49 9.73 -7.44 3.15
C GLU A 49 8.25 -7.86 3.02
N ARG A 50 7.71 -8.53 4.04
CA ARG A 50 6.30 -8.96 4.06
C ARG A 50 5.34 -7.77 4.09
N GLU A 51 5.61 -6.77 4.91
CA GLU A 51 4.84 -5.52 4.95
C GLU A 51 4.87 -4.83 3.58
N ASN A 52 6.05 -4.67 2.99
CA ASN A 52 6.20 -4.08 1.66
C ASN A 52 5.44 -4.85 0.58
N ARG A 53 5.45 -6.19 0.61
CA ARG A 53 4.67 -7.01 -0.33
C ARG A 53 3.17 -6.81 -0.14
N LEU A 54 2.69 -6.74 1.10
CA LEU A 54 1.30 -6.46 1.41
C LEU A 54 0.89 -5.10 0.85
N ILE A 55 1.64 -4.05 1.16
CA ILE A 55 1.39 -2.69 0.69
C ILE A 55 1.37 -2.64 -0.84
N ASN A 56 2.38 -3.23 -1.50
CA ASN A 56 2.45 -3.29 -2.96
C ASN A 56 1.25 -4.01 -3.57
N ARG A 57 0.79 -5.10 -2.94
CA ARG A 57 -0.41 -5.84 -3.38
C ARG A 57 -1.67 -4.98 -3.24
N LEU A 58 -1.81 -4.25 -2.13
CA LEU A 58 -2.95 -3.34 -1.90
C LEU A 58 -2.98 -2.19 -2.91
N ILE A 59 -1.84 -1.53 -3.15
CA ILE A 59 -1.72 -0.45 -4.14
C ILE A 59 -2.07 -0.96 -5.55
N LYS A 60 -1.54 -2.12 -5.94
CA LYS A 60 -1.87 -2.74 -7.24
C LYS A 60 -3.35 -3.11 -7.33
N GLY A 61 -3.93 -3.66 -6.27
CA GLY A 61 -5.35 -4.04 -6.23
C GLY A 61 -6.32 -2.85 -6.28
N ALA A 62 -5.88 -1.68 -5.86
CA ALA A 62 -6.71 -0.47 -5.83
C ALA A 62 -6.96 0.16 -7.21
N ASN A 63 -6.16 -0.19 -8.24
CA ASN A 63 -6.28 0.33 -9.60
C ASN A 63 -6.24 1.86 -9.72
N PHE A 64 -5.35 2.53 -8.96
CA PHE A 64 -5.19 3.99 -9.02
C PHE A 64 -4.84 4.49 -10.43
N LYS A 65 -5.39 5.65 -10.81
CA LYS A 65 -4.96 6.35 -12.03
C LYS A 65 -3.48 6.75 -11.97
N TYR A 66 -2.99 7.10 -10.79
CA TYR A 66 -1.59 7.45 -10.52
C TYR A 66 -1.03 6.56 -9.40
N PRO A 67 -0.50 5.36 -9.72
CA PRO A 67 -0.01 4.41 -8.71
C PRO A 67 1.23 4.88 -7.94
N MET A 68 1.94 5.88 -8.47
CA MET A 68 3.13 6.48 -7.87
C MET A 68 2.83 7.85 -7.26
N ALA A 69 1.56 8.17 -6.98
CA ALA A 69 1.21 9.42 -6.35
C ALA A 69 1.71 9.44 -4.90
N SER A 70 2.42 10.49 -4.51
CA SER A 70 2.90 10.67 -3.14
C SER A 70 2.43 12.01 -2.58
N ILE A 71 2.13 12.02 -1.29
CA ILE A 71 1.81 13.22 -0.52
C ILE A 71 3.02 14.17 -0.49
N GLU A 72 4.24 13.62 -0.46
CA GLU A 72 5.49 14.37 -0.35
C GLU A 72 5.83 15.14 -1.62
N SER A 73 5.44 14.62 -2.79
CA SER A 73 5.65 15.25 -4.09
C SER A 73 4.60 16.31 -4.43
N LEU A 74 3.62 16.57 -3.55
CA LEU A 74 2.66 17.64 -3.75
C LEU A 74 3.30 19.00 -3.43
N ASP A 75 3.36 19.85 -4.44
CA ASP A 75 3.46 21.29 -4.24
C ASP A 75 2.23 21.83 -3.48
N PHE A 76 2.45 22.23 -2.23
CA PHE A 76 1.44 22.77 -1.32
C PHE A 76 1.12 24.24 -1.61
N ASP A 77 2.14 25.00 -2.04
CA ASP A 77 2.07 26.44 -2.23
C ASP A 77 1.30 26.77 -3.51
N ALA A 78 1.59 26.06 -4.61
CA ALA A 78 0.86 26.22 -5.87
C ALA A 78 -0.63 25.83 -5.77
N ARG A 79 -0.99 25.00 -4.80
CA ARG A 79 -2.36 24.50 -4.60
C ARG A 79 -3.14 25.19 -3.48
N GLN A 80 -2.49 26.08 -2.72
CA GLN A 80 -3.06 26.74 -1.54
C GLN A 80 -3.65 25.75 -0.51
N ILE A 81 -3.04 24.56 -0.39
CA ILE A 81 -3.48 23.54 0.57
C ILE A 81 -2.67 23.69 1.84
N LYS A 82 -3.35 23.84 2.99
CA LYS A 82 -2.69 23.85 4.29
C LYS A 82 -2.01 22.49 4.53
N LYS A 83 -0.68 22.48 4.64
CA LYS A 83 0.13 21.27 4.90
C LYS A 83 -0.39 20.46 6.10
N ASN A 84 -0.74 21.15 7.19
CA ASN A 84 -1.29 20.51 8.39
C ASN A 84 -2.59 19.74 8.13
N THR A 85 -3.47 20.28 7.29
CA THR A 85 -4.71 19.59 6.92
C THR A 85 -4.39 18.30 6.16
N LEU A 86 -3.45 18.34 5.22
CA LEU A 86 -3.09 17.15 4.45
C LEU A 86 -2.41 16.08 5.33
N LEU A 87 -1.51 16.49 6.23
CA LEU A 87 -0.88 15.57 7.19
C LEU A 87 -1.92 14.94 8.13
N ASN A 88 -2.92 15.70 8.58
CA ASN A 88 -4.02 15.15 9.37
C ASN A 88 -4.82 14.12 8.55
N LEU A 89 -5.14 14.42 7.30
CA LEU A 89 -5.83 13.47 6.41
C LEU A 89 -4.98 12.23 6.15
N ALA A 90 -3.66 12.36 6.06
CA ALA A 90 -2.71 11.26 5.88
C ALA A 90 -2.77 10.24 7.04
N THR A 91 -3.19 10.63 8.24
CA THR A 91 -3.37 9.71 9.38
C THR A 91 -4.58 8.77 9.25
N MET A 92 -5.37 8.93 8.18
CA MET A 92 -6.60 8.17 7.92
C MET A 92 -7.66 8.30 9.03
N GLY A 93 -7.62 9.38 9.83
CA GLY A 93 -8.64 9.65 10.86
C GLY A 93 -10.07 9.70 10.30
N PHE A 94 -10.25 10.23 9.08
CA PHE A 94 -11.56 10.25 8.42
C PHE A 94 -12.07 8.84 8.06
N VAL A 95 -11.16 7.91 7.71
CA VAL A 95 -11.51 6.50 7.45
C VAL A 95 -11.96 5.83 8.75
N LYS A 96 -11.20 6.02 9.83
CA LYS A 96 -11.52 5.48 11.17
C LYS A 96 -12.89 5.98 11.68
N ASN A 97 -13.19 7.25 11.42
CA ASN A 97 -14.45 7.88 11.83
C ASN A 97 -15.59 7.70 10.81
N ALA A 98 -15.41 6.88 9.77
CA ALA A 98 -16.37 6.70 8.68
C ALA A 98 -16.92 8.03 8.10
N THR A 99 -16.06 9.05 8.03
CA THR A 99 -16.39 10.38 7.55
C THR A 99 -15.99 10.52 6.08
N ASN A 100 -16.91 11.04 5.26
CA ASN A 100 -16.66 11.25 3.85
C ASN A 100 -15.72 12.46 3.62
N LEU A 101 -14.71 12.27 2.77
CA LEU A 101 -13.83 13.34 2.32
C LEU A 101 -14.21 13.78 0.91
N ILE A 102 -14.54 15.06 0.74
CA ILE A 102 -14.86 15.65 -0.56
C ILE A 102 -13.73 16.63 -0.93
N ILE A 103 -13.12 16.43 -2.10
CA ILE A 103 -12.05 17.29 -2.61
C ILE A 103 -12.63 18.19 -3.71
N THR A 104 -12.67 19.49 -3.47
CA THR A 104 -13.19 20.51 -4.40
C THR A 104 -12.08 21.44 -4.90
N GLY A 105 -12.29 22.07 -6.05
CA GLY A 105 -11.33 23.02 -6.64
C GLY A 105 -11.46 23.09 -8.16
N PRO A 106 -10.71 23.99 -8.83
CA PRO A 106 -10.75 24.15 -10.28
C PRO A 106 -10.26 22.89 -11.03
N THR A 107 -10.68 22.74 -12.28
CA THR A 107 -10.19 21.67 -13.17
C THR A 107 -8.67 21.79 -13.34
N GLY A 108 -7.95 20.66 -13.36
CA GLY A 108 -6.49 20.67 -13.48
C GLY A 108 -5.70 20.88 -12.19
N ALA A 109 -6.34 21.24 -11.06
CA ALA A 109 -5.67 21.48 -9.77
C ALA A 109 -5.04 20.21 -9.10
N GLY A 110 -5.15 19.04 -9.75
CA GLY A 110 -4.59 17.79 -9.21
C GLY A 110 -5.47 17.05 -8.20
N LYS A 111 -6.78 17.31 -8.15
CA LYS A 111 -7.72 16.61 -7.24
C LYS A 111 -7.61 15.07 -7.34
N THR A 112 -7.56 14.55 -8.57
CA THR A 112 -7.40 13.11 -8.83
C THR A 112 -6.04 12.59 -8.36
N TYR A 113 -5.00 13.41 -8.47
CA TYR A 113 -3.67 13.05 -7.97
C TYR A 113 -3.69 12.99 -6.44
N LEU A 114 -4.27 14.01 -5.79
CA LEU A 114 -4.42 14.09 -4.34
C LEU A 114 -5.21 12.91 -3.77
N SER A 115 -6.33 12.54 -4.40
CA SER A 115 -7.10 11.36 -3.98
C SER A 115 -6.31 10.06 -4.13
N CYS A 116 -5.49 9.92 -5.19
CA CYS A 116 -4.61 8.76 -5.35
C CYS A 116 -3.50 8.75 -4.28
N ALA A 117 -2.88 9.89 -3.98
CA ALA A 117 -1.84 10.00 -2.96
C ALA A 117 -2.38 9.63 -1.56
N LEU A 118 -3.56 10.13 -1.19
CA LEU A 118 -4.23 9.74 0.04
C LEU A 118 -4.62 8.26 0.05
N GLY A 119 -5.09 7.71 -1.09
CA GLY A 119 -5.39 6.29 -1.22
C GLY A 119 -4.15 5.40 -1.08
N ILE A 120 -3.00 5.81 -1.61
CA ILE A 120 -1.73 5.10 -1.45
C ILE A 120 -1.30 5.14 0.02
N GLU A 121 -1.45 6.28 0.70
CA GLU A 121 -1.16 6.40 2.12
C GLU A 121 -2.08 5.51 2.98
N ALA A 122 -3.34 5.37 2.60
CA ALA A 122 -4.25 4.39 3.21
C ALA A 122 -3.76 2.94 2.99
N CYS A 123 -3.28 2.60 1.79
CA CYS A 123 -2.70 1.27 1.53
C CYS A 123 -1.45 1.00 2.38
N LYS A 124 -0.60 2.00 2.61
CA LYS A 124 0.57 1.88 3.52
C LYS A 124 0.15 1.56 4.94
N GLN A 125 -0.99 2.10 5.37
CA GLN A 125 -1.62 1.77 6.66
C GLN A 125 -2.49 0.51 6.60
N THR A 126 -2.28 -0.35 5.61
CA THR A 126 -2.96 -1.65 5.42
C THR A 126 -4.46 -1.58 5.16
N TYR A 127 -5.00 -0.40 4.83
CA TYR A 127 -6.38 -0.29 4.37
C TYR A 127 -6.53 -0.81 2.94
N ARG A 128 -7.66 -1.47 2.68
CA ARG A 128 -8.07 -1.81 1.32
C ARG A 128 -8.71 -0.60 0.68
N VAL A 129 -8.26 -0.26 -0.53
CA VAL A 129 -8.73 0.91 -1.26
C VAL A 129 -9.20 0.48 -2.64
N CYS A 130 -10.24 1.14 -3.14
CA CYS A 130 -10.70 0.98 -4.51
C CYS A 130 -10.80 2.35 -5.17
N TYR A 131 -10.14 2.52 -6.31
CA TYR A 131 -10.25 3.72 -7.14
C TYR A 131 -11.19 3.44 -8.33
N ILE A 132 -12.19 4.30 -8.50
CA ILE A 132 -13.15 4.22 -9.60
C ILE A 132 -13.41 5.64 -10.12
N ARG A 133 -13.48 5.81 -11.45
CA ARG A 133 -13.90 7.09 -12.03
C ARG A 133 -15.41 7.20 -11.99
N MET A 134 -15.92 8.42 -11.81
CA MET A 134 -17.38 8.64 -11.75
C MET A 134 -18.17 8.08 -12.94
N PRO A 135 -17.74 8.24 -14.21
CA PRO A 135 -18.47 7.66 -15.34
C PRO A 135 -18.51 6.13 -15.29
N ASP A 136 -17.40 5.49 -14.93
CA ASP A 136 -17.33 4.03 -14.80
C ASP A 136 -18.23 3.56 -13.66
N LEU A 137 -18.24 4.29 -12.54
CA LEU A 137 -19.11 4.02 -11.40
C LEU A 137 -20.59 4.12 -11.79
N MET A 138 -21.00 5.20 -12.47
CA MET A 138 -22.39 5.39 -12.94
C MET A 138 -22.82 4.29 -13.90
N ARG A 139 -21.97 3.95 -14.88
CA ARG A 139 -22.24 2.86 -15.82
C ARG A 139 -22.42 1.52 -15.10
N ASN A 140 -21.61 1.26 -14.06
CA ASN A 140 -21.74 0.04 -13.27
C ASN A 140 -23.06 0.02 -12.47
N PHE A 141 -23.49 1.17 -11.94
CA PHE A 141 -24.79 1.32 -11.28
C PHE A 141 -25.97 1.12 -12.23
N GLU A 142 -25.89 1.64 -13.46
CA GLU A 142 -26.94 1.45 -14.48
C GLU A 142 -27.07 -0.01 -14.90
N ASN A 143 -25.94 -0.69 -15.15
CA ASN A 143 -25.92 -2.07 -15.62
C ASN A 143 -26.34 -3.09 -14.54
N HIS A 144 -26.17 -2.77 -13.25
CA HIS A 144 -26.42 -3.69 -12.13
C HIS A 144 -27.47 -3.14 -11.17
N ARG A 145 -28.41 -2.35 -11.70
CA ARG A 145 -29.44 -1.65 -10.91
C ARG A 145 -30.26 -2.59 -10.02
N ASP A 146 -30.45 -3.84 -10.48
CA ASP A 146 -31.23 -4.88 -9.79
C ASP A 146 -30.36 -5.92 -9.04
N ASP A 147 -29.02 -5.83 -9.13
CA ASP A 147 -28.10 -6.76 -8.45
C ASP A 147 -27.11 -6.02 -7.54
N LEU A 148 -27.57 -5.73 -6.32
CA LEU A 148 -26.76 -5.14 -5.26
C LEU A 148 -25.56 -6.01 -4.84
N ARG A 149 -25.52 -7.31 -5.16
CA ARG A 149 -24.38 -8.18 -4.83
C ARG A 149 -23.18 -7.89 -5.73
N GLU A 150 -23.40 -7.51 -6.98
CA GLU A 150 -22.36 -7.06 -7.89
C GLU A 150 -21.66 -5.78 -7.38
N LEU A 151 -22.41 -4.90 -6.71
CA LEU A 151 -21.86 -3.70 -6.06
C LEU A 151 -21.05 -4.03 -4.79
N THR A 152 -21.31 -5.16 -4.12
CA THR A 152 -20.48 -5.60 -2.98
C THR A 152 -19.07 -6.04 -3.39
N LYS A 153 -18.79 -6.20 -4.70
CA LYS A 153 -17.43 -6.41 -5.21
C LYS A 153 -16.49 -5.25 -4.87
N TYR A 154 -17.02 -4.04 -4.70
CA TYR A 154 -16.26 -2.86 -4.25
C TYR A 154 -16.03 -2.82 -2.73
N ARG A 155 -16.71 -3.68 -1.97
CA ARG A 155 -16.56 -3.84 -0.51
C ARG A 155 -15.71 -5.06 -0.13
N LYS A 156 -15.56 -6.04 -1.03
CA LYS A 156 -14.92 -7.35 -0.75
C LYS A 156 -13.54 -7.58 -1.41
N LYS A 157 -13.05 -6.68 -2.27
CA LYS A 157 -11.69 -6.78 -2.82
C LYS A 157 -10.66 -6.20 -1.85
#